data_AF-A0AAJ0V3P2-F1
#
_entry.id   AF-A0AAJ0V3P2-F1
#
_cell.length_a   1.000
_cell.length_b   1.000
_cell.length_c   1.000
_cell.angle_alpha   90.00
_cell.angle_beta   90.00
_cell.angle_gamma   90.00
#
_symmetry.space_group_name_H-M   'P 1'
#
loop_
_entity.id
_entity.type
_entity.pdbx_description
1 polymer ?
#
loop_
_entity_poly.entity_id
_entity_poly.type
_entity_poly.pdbx_seq_one_letter_code
_entity_poly.pdbx_strand_id
1 'polypeptide(L)'
;MPTVSEKQHRAMEAAAHGHSTLGIPKSVGEEFVNADKARADAQTSADCAGILFRAPGPLFLLVQRSDTGEWEQPGGHAEGDETPEQAAVRETVEEIGGCPEGLRWAARRNAISGGVGEYTCFLQNVPEPFKPVLNDEHTAWQWAAPASLPEKMHPAVAQTIELLTGNELDIAKRMAAGELLSPQRYENVWLFDLRITGTGTSYRTEHDEFVYRPPENFLTEEFRQRCNGLPVIFEHPKKTILNSDEYRDRSIGTIFLPYLTETEVRGVAKVFDDDAARLMPTSHASTSPAVIFRDAGSAEAVEVDGKSVLIEGKPSYLDHLAICEEGVWDKGGEPSGVNTGDPEMDGMEEQAPAWADALMKRMDSVCSRMDAIENKGGDEMPAKPLTADSAEKEAEREGEKEMGLEKKAEGEIAAAIKEGEAEHREEERADSAEKKDEDEKERADSAARADSQRLARENAELRAQIQRMDGTLSTLVKPLSVEDRDALASAQMRADSVMQMFGQNATAPLHGESPIDYRKRLASKLASHSPDMKGVKLDALDGAAFKVVEDKIYADAQVAARNPASAPAGRLIPIVSRDEAGRQITRFAGDIATWMQHFTSPGVVCKLNRQAKGA
;
A
#
# COMPACT_ATOMS: atom_id res chain seq x y z
N MET A 1 -5.35 39.09 -23.78
CA MET A 1 -4.97 38.73 -22.38
C MET A 1 -5.72 37.47 -22.02
N PRO A 2 -5.11 36.48 -21.35
CA PRO A 2 -5.83 35.30 -20.90
C PRO A 2 -6.79 35.64 -19.76
N THR A 3 -7.81 34.83 -19.56
CA THR A 3 -8.75 34.92 -18.45
C THR A 3 -8.09 34.49 -17.14
N VAL A 4 -8.55 35.08 -16.04
CA VAL A 4 -7.96 34.88 -14.71
C VAL A 4 -8.92 34.21 -13.73
N SER A 5 -10.13 33.86 -14.17
CA SER A 5 -11.11 33.11 -13.39
C SER A 5 -12.09 32.37 -14.28
N GLU A 6 -12.64 31.26 -13.79
CA GLU A 6 -13.60 30.43 -14.53
C GLU A 6 -14.89 31.20 -14.91
N LYS A 7 -15.34 32.11 -14.04
CA LYS A 7 -16.49 32.99 -14.32
C LYS A 7 -16.20 33.95 -15.49
N GLN A 8 -14.97 34.44 -15.59
CA GLN A 8 -14.54 35.29 -16.69
C GLN A 8 -14.40 34.48 -17.98
N HIS A 9 -13.83 33.27 -17.91
CA HIS A 9 -13.71 32.35 -19.04
C HIS A 9 -15.08 32.07 -19.67
N ARG A 10 -16.07 31.65 -18.87
CA ARG A 10 -17.44 31.40 -19.35
C ARG A 10 -18.10 32.65 -19.94
N ALA A 11 -17.83 33.83 -19.40
CA ALA A 11 -18.36 35.09 -19.92
C ALA A 11 -17.70 35.49 -21.27
N MET A 12 -16.40 35.21 -21.43
CA MET A 12 -15.67 35.48 -22.67
C MET A 12 -15.99 34.47 -23.77
N GLU A 13 -16.19 33.19 -23.44
CA GLU A 13 -16.72 32.19 -24.39
C GLU A 13 -18.13 32.54 -24.88
N ALA A 14 -19.04 32.88 -23.95
CA ALA A 14 -20.38 33.30 -24.32
C ALA A 14 -20.33 34.55 -25.23
N ALA A 15 -19.38 35.46 -25.01
CA ALA A 15 -19.15 36.60 -25.89
C ALA A 15 -18.57 36.20 -27.25
N ALA A 16 -17.59 35.29 -27.30
CA ALA A 16 -17.00 34.78 -28.53
C ALA A 16 -18.04 34.10 -29.43
N HIS A 17 -19.04 33.43 -28.84
CA HIS A 17 -20.14 32.81 -29.57
C HIS A 17 -21.32 33.78 -29.86
N GLY A 18 -21.22 35.06 -29.49
CA GLY A 18 -22.25 36.06 -29.76
C GLY A 18 -23.46 35.99 -28.83
N HIS A 19 -23.34 35.30 -27.70
CA HIS A 19 -24.39 35.09 -26.70
C HIS A 19 -24.15 35.87 -25.40
N SER A 20 -23.31 36.91 -25.41
CA SER A 20 -23.03 37.70 -24.21
C SER A 20 -24.28 38.45 -23.71
N THR A 21 -24.70 38.16 -22.49
CA THR A 21 -25.71 38.94 -21.76
C THR A 21 -25.12 40.19 -21.07
N LEU A 22 -23.78 40.33 -21.10
CA LEU A 22 -23.03 41.38 -20.41
C LEU A 22 -22.58 42.52 -21.35
N GLY A 23 -23.01 42.49 -22.62
CA GLY A 23 -22.68 43.53 -23.61
C GLY A 23 -21.22 43.51 -24.08
N ILE A 24 -20.51 42.39 -23.87
CA ILE A 24 -19.12 42.22 -24.30
C ILE A 24 -19.11 41.98 -25.83
N PRO A 25 -18.35 42.77 -26.62
CA PRO A 25 -18.25 42.56 -28.06
C PRO A 25 -17.66 41.20 -28.42
N LYS A 26 -18.16 40.59 -29.50
CA LYS A 26 -17.71 39.28 -29.98
C LYS A 26 -16.19 39.21 -30.20
N SER A 27 -15.62 40.26 -30.79
CA SER A 27 -14.18 40.36 -31.06
C SER A 27 -13.32 40.32 -29.80
N VAL A 28 -13.83 40.85 -28.68
CA VAL A 28 -13.14 40.81 -27.38
C VAL A 28 -13.23 39.40 -26.79
N GLY A 29 -14.40 38.75 -26.89
CA GLY A 29 -14.53 37.35 -26.49
C GLY A 29 -13.58 36.42 -27.26
N GLU A 30 -13.53 36.57 -28.59
CA GLU A 30 -12.63 35.80 -29.47
C GLU A 30 -11.15 36.03 -29.12
N GLU A 31 -10.74 37.27 -28.79
CA GLU A 31 -9.37 37.59 -28.39
C GLU A 31 -8.97 36.91 -27.07
N PHE A 32 -9.87 36.89 -26.07
CA PHE A 32 -9.60 36.24 -24.79
C PHE A 32 -9.60 34.71 -24.92
N VAL A 33 -10.52 34.13 -25.70
CA VAL A 33 -10.53 32.68 -25.98
C VAL A 33 -9.27 32.25 -26.73
N ASN A 34 -8.82 33.03 -27.72
CA ASN A 34 -7.57 32.75 -28.43
C ASN A 34 -6.33 32.91 -27.52
N ALA A 35 -6.35 33.87 -26.59
CA ALA A 35 -5.29 34.04 -25.60
C ALA A 35 -5.28 32.94 -24.52
N ASP A 36 -6.45 32.39 -24.17
CA ASP A 36 -6.58 31.24 -23.28
C ASP A 36 -6.04 29.97 -23.94
N LYS A 37 -6.37 29.74 -25.22
CA LYS A 37 -5.78 28.66 -26.03
C LYS A 37 -4.27 28.80 -26.13
N ALA A 38 -3.78 29.98 -26.53
CA ALA A 38 -2.34 30.23 -26.62
C ALA A 38 -1.60 30.13 -25.27
N ARG A 39 -2.29 30.39 -24.14
CA ARG A 39 -1.74 30.17 -22.80
C ARG A 39 -1.72 28.68 -22.44
N ALA A 40 -2.78 27.93 -22.75
CA ALA A 40 -2.82 26.48 -22.57
C ALA A 40 -1.75 25.79 -23.44
N ASP A 41 -1.60 26.20 -24.70
CA ASP A 41 -0.58 25.72 -25.63
C ASP A 41 0.85 26.10 -25.20
N ALA A 42 1.02 27.16 -24.39
CA ALA A 42 2.29 27.55 -23.79
C ALA A 42 2.55 26.89 -22.42
N GLN A 43 1.55 26.17 -21.90
CA GLN A 43 1.53 25.49 -20.61
C GLN A 43 1.31 23.99 -20.78
N THR A 44 1.48 23.45 -21.98
CA THR A 44 1.66 22.02 -22.20
C THR A 44 3.01 21.62 -21.62
N SER A 45 3.00 20.62 -20.74
CA SER A 45 4.25 20.03 -20.27
C SER A 45 4.95 19.42 -21.47
N ALA A 46 6.27 19.45 -21.46
CA ALA A 46 7.06 18.75 -22.47
C ALA A 46 7.01 17.22 -22.24
N ASP A 47 6.46 16.78 -21.10
CA ASP A 47 6.32 15.38 -20.74
C ASP A 47 5.15 14.72 -21.44
N CYS A 48 5.34 13.45 -21.78
CA CYS A 48 4.36 12.60 -22.41
C CYS A 48 4.11 11.35 -21.56
N ALA A 49 2.93 10.76 -21.70
CA ALA A 49 2.62 9.51 -21.02
C ALA A 49 1.63 8.66 -21.81
N GLY A 50 1.71 7.35 -21.61
CA GLY A 50 0.79 6.40 -22.25
C GLY A 50 0.63 5.11 -21.47
N ILE A 51 -0.38 4.32 -21.86
CA ILE A 51 -0.72 3.06 -21.20
C ILE A 51 -0.50 1.88 -22.15
N LEU A 52 0.49 1.06 -21.84
CA LEU A 52 0.68 -0.23 -22.48
C LEU A 52 -0.19 -1.27 -21.78
N PHE A 53 -1.27 -1.71 -22.43
CA PHE A 53 -2.14 -2.76 -21.89
C PHE A 53 -1.58 -4.16 -22.18
N ARG A 54 -1.58 -5.04 -21.17
CA ARG A 54 -1.15 -6.44 -21.28
C ARG A 54 -2.26 -7.41 -20.87
N ALA A 55 -2.63 -8.33 -21.76
CA ALA A 55 -3.57 -9.42 -21.50
C ALA A 55 -2.83 -10.77 -21.37
N PRO A 56 -3.48 -11.84 -20.83
CA PRO A 56 -2.87 -13.17 -20.75
C PRO A 56 -2.40 -13.69 -22.12
N GLY A 57 -1.33 -14.49 -22.12
CA GLY A 57 -0.67 -14.92 -23.36
C GLY A 57 0.43 -13.94 -23.83
N PRO A 58 1.09 -13.29 -22.86
CA PRO A 58 1.35 -11.83 -22.81
C PRO A 58 1.06 -11.09 -24.13
N LEU A 59 -0.19 -10.70 -24.34
CA LEU A 59 -0.58 -9.91 -25.50
C LEU A 59 -0.60 -8.43 -25.16
N PHE A 60 -0.08 -7.58 -26.06
CA PHE A 60 -0.03 -6.13 -25.90
C PHE A 60 -0.97 -5.43 -26.86
N LEU A 61 -1.75 -4.46 -26.37
CA LEU A 61 -2.58 -3.62 -27.24
C LEU A 61 -1.70 -2.60 -27.96
N LEU A 62 -1.81 -2.58 -29.28
CA LEU A 62 -1.15 -1.62 -30.15
C LEU A 62 -2.18 -0.96 -31.07
N VAL A 63 -1.99 0.34 -31.30
CA VAL A 63 -2.74 1.17 -32.23
C VAL A 63 -1.80 1.68 -33.32
N GLN A 64 -2.32 1.83 -34.54
CA GLN A 64 -1.55 2.29 -35.70
C GLN A 64 -1.87 3.76 -35.97
N ARG A 65 -0.86 4.62 -35.86
CA ARG A 65 -0.98 6.05 -36.13
C ARG A 65 -1.44 6.33 -37.56
N SER A 66 -2.29 7.34 -37.75
CA SER A 66 -2.79 7.75 -39.07
C SER A 66 -1.79 8.54 -39.90
N ASP A 67 -0.87 9.25 -39.25
CA ASP A 67 0.12 10.14 -39.88
C ASP A 67 1.37 9.40 -40.36
N THR A 68 1.96 8.55 -39.50
CA THR A 68 3.20 7.82 -39.78
C THR A 68 2.93 6.38 -40.18
N GLY A 69 1.80 5.80 -39.76
CA GLY A 69 1.53 4.37 -39.91
C GLY A 69 2.33 3.48 -38.95
N GLU A 70 3.03 4.06 -37.97
CA GLU A 70 3.73 3.32 -36.92
C GLU A 70 2.76 2.74 -35.90
N TRP A 71 3.16 1.63 -35.27
CA TRP A 71 2.40 0.96 -34.22
C TRP A 71 2.96 1.31 -32.84
N GLU A 72 2.08 1.72 -31.93
CA GLU A 72 2.41 2.16 -30.58
C GLU A 72 1.30 1.85 -29.57
N GLN A 73 1.55 2.08 -28.28
CA GLN A 73 0.49 2.13 -27.27
C GLN A 73 -0.23 3.50 -27.31
N PRO A 74 -1.48 3.58 -26.83
CA PRO A 74 -2.13 4.88 -26.67
C PRO A 74 -1.38 5.78 -25.67
N GLY A 75 -1.32 7.08 -25.97
CA GLY A 75 -0.66 8.08 -25.14
C GLY A 75 -0.26 9.36 -25.87
N GLY A 76 -0.06 10.42 -25.10
CA GLY A 76 0.17 11.77 -25.64
C GLY A 76 0.80 12.71 -24.62
N HIS A 77 0.72 14.02 -24.88
CA HIS A 77 1.36 15.05 -24.06
C HIS A 77 0.53 15.33 -22.81
N ALA A 78 1.20 15.64 -21.70
CA ALA A 78 0.51 16.14 -20.53
C ALA A 78 0.07 17.60 -20.72
N GLU A 79 -1.16 17.91 -20.32
CA GLU A 79 -1.76 19.24 -20.45
C GLU A 79 -1.84 19.93 -19.09
N GLY A 80 -1.41 21.20 -19.00
CA GLY A 80 -1.58 22.01 -17.80
C GLY A 80 -0.90 21.43 -16.56
N ASP A 81 -1.69 21.09 -15.55
CA ASP A 81 -1.27 20.53 -14.25
C ASP A 81 -1.59 19.03 -14.09
N GLU A 82 -1.91 18.34 -15.19
CA GLU A 82 -2.13 16.88 -15.17
C GLU A 82 -0.87 16.12 -14.71
N THR A 83 -1.06 15.10 -13.87
CA THR A 83 -0.01 14.12 -13.62
C THR A 83 0.22 13.25 -14.87
N PRO A 84 1.39 12.63 -15.04
CA PRO A 84 1.63 11.72 -16.16
C PRO A 84 0.58 10.59 -16.26
N GLU A 85 0.11 10.07 -15.13
CA GLU A 85 -0.95 9.05 -15.15
C GLU A 85 -2.29 9.62 -15.62
N GLN A 86 -2.65 10.84 -15.21
CA GLN A 86 -3.88 11.51 -15.66
C GLN A 86 -3.85 11.76 -17.17
N ALA A 87 -2.73 12.26 -17.69
CA ALA A 87 -2.52 12.43 -19.13
C ALA A 87 -2.66 11.09 -19.88
N ALA A 88 -1.99 10.04 -19.42
CA ALA A 88 -2.07 8.71 -20.05
C ALA A 88 -3.50 8.16 -20.09
N VAL A 89 -4.30 8.38 -19.02
CA VAL A 89 -5.71 7.97 -18.95
C VAL A 89 -6.57 8.80 -19.90
N ARG A 90 -6.41 10.13 -19.93
CA ARG A 90 -7.13 11.02 -20.85
C ARG A 90 -6.89 10.62 -22.30
N GLU A 91 -5.62 10.52 -22.69
CA GLU A 91 -5.19 10.14 -24.05
C GLU A 91 -5.76 8.77 -24.45
N THR A 92 -5.71 7.78 -23.54
CA THR A 92 -6.35 6.48 -23.78
C THR A 92 -7.86 6.61 -24.02
N VAL A 93 -8.58 7.45 -23.27
CA VAL A 93 -10.02 7.67 -23.49
C VAL A 93 -10.28 8.31 -24.85
N GLU A 94 -9.44 9.26 -25.28
CA GLU A 94 -9.56 9.98 -26.54
C GLU A 94 -9.23 9.11 -27.76
N GLU A 95 -8.14 8.34 -27.68
CA GLU A 95 -7.61 7.57 -28.81
C GLU A 95 -8.29 6.22 -29.00
N ILE A 96 -8.71 5.56 -27.92
CA ILE A 96 -9.30 4.21 -27.96
C ILE A 96 -10.71 4.12 -27.37
N GLY A 97 -11.33 5.25 -27.02
CA GLY A 97 -12.74 5.36 -26.65
C GLY A 97 -13.08 4.91 -25.24
N GLY A 98 -12.07 4.63 -24.41
CA GLY A 98 -12.24 4.27 -23.00
C GLY A 98 -10.97 3.68 -22.39
N CYS A 99 -10.77 3.93 -21.09
CA CYS A 99 -9.69 3.33 -20.30
C CYS A 99 -10.29 2.31 -19.32
N PRO A 100 -9.96 1.01 -19.41
CA PRO A 100 -10.36 0.04 -18.41
C PRO A 100 -9.92 0.45 -17.01
N GLU A 101 -10.78 0.21 -16.01
CA GLU A 101 -10.38 0.32 -14.62
C GLU A 101 -9.36 -0.77 -14.28
N GLY A 102 -8.38 -0.44 -13.45
CA GLY A 102 -7.34 -1.38 -13.05
C GLY A 102 -6.16 -0.68 -12.43
N LEU A 103 -5.27 -1.48 -11.85
CA LEU A 103 -4.04 -0.98 -11.30
C LEU A 103 -3.03 -0.71 -12.41
N ARG A 104 -2.38 0.45 -12.33
CA ARG A 104 -1.32 0.90 -13.22
C ARG A 104 -0.07 1.17 -12.41
N TRP A 105 1.07 0.94 -13.01
CA TRP A 105 2.37 1.33 -12.44
C TRP A 105 3.26 1.81 -13.57
N ALA A 106 4.16 2.74 -13.25
CA ALA A 106 5.15 3.22 -14.20
C ALA A 106 6.14 2.08 -14.49
N ALA A 107 6.13 1.57 -15.72
CA ALA A 107 7.04 0.51 -16.13
C ALA A 107 8.41 1.05 -16.51
N ARG A 108 8.42 2.20 -17.20
CA ARG A 108 9.62 2.79 -17.76
C ARG A 108 9.43 4.29 -17.95
N ARG A 109 10.51 5.05 -17.72
CA ARG A 109 10.62 6.46 -18.11
C ARG A 109 11.82 6.63 -19.04
N ASN A 110 11.67 7.40 -20.11
CA ASN A 110 12.76 7.67 -21.03
C ASN A 110 12.62 9.06 -21.65
N ALA A 111 13.73 9.72 -21.94
CA ALA A 111 13.73 10.99 -22.66
C ALA A 111 13.01 10.87 -24.01
N ILE A 112 12.31 11.94 -24.40
CA ILE A 112 11.65 12.02 -25.71
C ILE A 112 12.70 12.32 -26.78
N SER A 113 12.79 11.47 -27.79
CA SER A 113 13.79 11.60 -28.85
C SER A 113 13.63 12.92 -29.63
N GLY A 114 14.63 13.80 -29.55
CA GLY A 114 14.64 15.07 -30.28
C GLY A 114 13.74 16.16 -29.68
N GLY A 115 13.18 15.93 -28.49
CA GLY A 115 12.36 16.89 -27.75
C GLY A 115 12.99 17.31 -26.42
N VAL A 116 12.26 18.16 -25.70
CA VAL A 116 12.45 18.41 -24.26
C VAL A 116 11.40 17.57 -23.54
N GLY A 117 11.70 16.99 -22.37
CA GLY A 117 10.74 16.22 -21.56
C GLY A 117 10.93 14.70 -21.58
N GLU A 118 10.18 14.03 -20.71
CA GLU A 118 10.24 12.58 -20.50
C GLU A 118 8.94 11.89 -20.92
N TYR A 119 9.06 10.68 -21.46
CA TYR A 119 7.94 9.79 -21.71
C TYR A 119 7.80 8.79 -20.57
N THR A 120 6.66 8.77 -19.88
CA THR A 120 6.34 7.75 -18.88
C THR A 120 5.40 6.69 -19.46
N CYS A 121 5.87 5.45 -19.55
CA CYS A 121 5.06 4.31 -19.96
C CYS A 121 4.46 3.63 -18.72
N PHE A 122 3.13 3.68 -18.59
CA PHE A 122 2.40 2.90 -17.60
C PHE A 122 2.05 1.53 -18.16
N LEU A 123 2.19 0.49 -17.34
CA LEU A 123 1.72 -0.85 -17.67
C LEU A 123 0.43 -1.14 -16.92
N GLN A 124 -0.56 -1.66 -17.64
CA GLN A 124 -1.83 -2.11 -17.05
C GLN A 124 -2.15 -3.53 -17.51
N ASN A 125 -2.26 -4.44 -16.56
CA ASN A 125 -2.76 -5.78 -16.84
C ASN A 125 -4.29 -5.74 -17.00
N VAL A 126 -4.81 -6.39 -18.04
CA VAL A 126 -6.24 -6.62 -18.25
C VAL A 126 -6.54 -8.13 -18.27
N PRO A 127 -7.71 -8.58 -17.80
CA PRO A 127 -8.03 -10.00 -17.71
C PRO A 127 -8.16 -10.68 -19.08
N GLU A 128 -8.58 -9.92 -20.10
CA GLU A 128 -8.72 -10.40 -21.47
C GLU A 128 -8.53 -9.26 -22.49
N PRO A 129 -8.16 -9.57 -23.74
CA PRO A 129 -8.12 -8.59 -24.81
C PRO A 129 -9.47 -7.91 -25.03
N PHE A 130 -9.47 -6.59 -25.17
CA PHE A 130 -10.67 -5.81 -25.46
C PHE A 130 -10.60 -5.11 -26.82
N LYS A 131 -11.75 -4.65 -27.30
CA LYS A 131 -11.86 -3.95 -28.59
C LYS A 131 -11.85 -2.44 -28.37
N PRO A 132 -10.82 -1.70 -28.84
CA PRO A 132 -10.80 -0.25 -28.81
C PRO A 132 -11.75 0.37 -29.84
N VAL A 133 -12.17 1.60 -29.58
CA VAL A 133 -12.93 2.46 -30.51
C VAL A 133 -12.01 3.62 -30.91
N LEU A 134 -11.45 3.54 -32.11
CA LEU A 134 -10.46 4.51 -32.58
C LEU A 134 -11.08 5.85 -32.98
N ASN A 135 -10.28 6.90 -32.83
CA ASN A 135 -10.52 8.24 -33.37
C ASN A 135 -9.75 8.47 -34.70
N ASP A 136 -9.72 9.70 -35.20
CA ASP A 136 -9.07 10.06 -36.47
C ASP A 136 -7.51 9.98 -36.42
N GLU A 137 -6.92 9.86 -35.24
CA GLU A 137 -5.48 9.74 -35.05
C GLU A 137 -4.97 8.31 -35.30
N HIS A 138 -5.88 7.33 -35.32
CA HIS A 138 -5.54 5.93 -35.43
C HIS A 138 -6.33 5.22 -36.54
N THR A 139 -5.63 4.43 -37.35
CA THR A 139 -6.22 3.74 -38.52
C THR A 139 -6.52 2.26 -38.27
N ALA A 140 -5.80 1.62 -37.35
CA ALA A 140 -5.95 0.22 -37.02
C ALA A 140 -5.53 -0.07 -35.57
N TRP A 141 -5.92 -1.22 -35.05
CA TRP A 141 -5.50 -1.72 -33.73
C TRP A 141 -5.29 -3.23 -33.79
N GLN A 142 -4.46 -3.76 -32.90
CA GLN A 142 -4.30 -5.19 -32.70
C GLN A 142 -3.75 -5.53 -31.32
N TRP A 143 -4.01 -6.76 -30.89
CA TRP A 143 -3.32 -7.37 -29.76
C TRP A 143 -2.18 -8.24 -30.31
N ALA A 144 -0.94 -7.91 -29.96
CA ALA A 144 0.25 -8.60 -30.47
C ALA A 144 1.05 -9.26 -29.35
N ALA A 145 1.53 -10.48 -29.59
CA ALA A 145 2.52 -11.10 -28.73
C ALA A 145 3.93 -10.52 -29.01
N PRO A 146 4.85 -10.51 -28.04
CA PRO A 146 6.24 -10.06 -28.25
C PRO A 146 6.94 -10.72 -29.43
N ALA A 147 6.65 -12.00 -29.68
CA ALA A 147 7.23 -12.76 -30.80
C ALA A 147 6.56 -12.47 -32.16
N SER A 148 5.54 -11.62 -32.21
CA SER A 148 4.75 -11.34 -33.42
C SER A 148 4.32 -9.88 -33.46
N LEU A 149 5.23 -8.97 -33.07
CA LEU A 149 5.01 -7.54 -33.20
C LEU A 149 4.93 -7.13 -34.68
N PRO A 150 4.17 -6.08 -35.00
CA PRO A 150 4.14 -5.48 -36.34
C PRO A 150 5.52 -5.06 -36.85
N GLU A 151 5.72 -5.00 -38.16
CA GLU A 151 7.02 -4.62 -38.74
C GLU A 151 7.38 -3.14 -38.47
N LYS A 152 6.37 -2.25 -38.52
CA LYS A 152 6.56 -0.80 -38.37
C LYS A 152 6.23 -0.32 -36.95
N MET A 153 6.94 -0.84 -35.96
CA MET A 153 6.80 -0.41 -34.56
C MET A 153 7.48 0.91 -34.29
N HIS A 154 6.90 1.73 -33.41
CA HIS A 154 7.63 2.84 -32.80
C HIS A 154 8.79 2.28 -31.94
N PRO A 155 10.06 2.70 -32.15
CA PRO A 155 11.23 2.03 -31.55
C PRO A 155 11.22 1.96 -30.02
N ALA A 156 10.80 3.04 -29.34
CA ALA A 156 10.76 3.09 -27.88
C ALA A 156 9.71 2.12 -27.30
N VAL A 157 8.63 1.87 -28.04
CA VAL A 157 7.56 0.94 -27.65
C VAL A 157 8.04 -0.50 -27.79
N ALA A 158 8.67 -0.83 -28.93
CA ALA A 158 9.26 -2.15 -29.14
C ALA A 158 10.29 -2.49 -28.06
N GLN A 159 11.17 -1.54 -27.71
CA GLN A 159 12.13 -1.69 -26.63
C GLN A 159 11.45 -1.92 -25.27
N THR A 160 10.37 -1.19 -24.99
CA THR A 160 9.63 -1.35 -23.72
C THR A 160 8.98 -2.73 -23.63
N ILE A 161 8.39 -3.23 -24.72
CA ILE A 161 7.82 -4.59 -24.77
C ILE A 161 8.92 -5.65 -24.58
N GLU A 162 10.09 -5.46 -25.18
CA GLU A 162 11.24 -6.36 -25.01
C GLU A 162 11.70 -6.41 -23.54
N LEU A 163 11.84 -5.25 -22.89
CA LEU A 163 12.20 -5.13 -21.48
C LEU A 163 11.13 -5.72 -20.55
N LEU A 164 9.87 -5.73 -20.95
CA LEU A 164 8.77 -6.33 -20.18
C LEU A 164 8.56 -7.83 -20.47
N THR A 165 9.29 -8.40 -21.43
CA THR A 165 9.16 -9.80 -21.84
C THR A 165 10.22 -10.66 -21.16
N GLY A 166 9.81 -11.70 -20.45
CA GLY A 166 10.72 -12.63 -19.77
C GLY A 166 10.07 -13.29 -18.56
N ASN A 167 10.88 -13.96 -17.76
CA ASN A 167 10.48 -14.40 -16.42
C ASN A 167 10.75 -13.30 -15.38
N GLU A 168 10.37 -13.55 -14.13
CA GLU A 168 10.51 -12.57 -13.05
C GLU A 168 11.97 -12.23 -12.71
N LEU A 169 12.91 -13.14 -12.97
CA LEU A 169 14.34 -12.89 -12.81
C LEU A 169 14.86 -11.95 -13.90
N ASP A 170 14.38 -12.09 -15.13
CA ASP A 170 14.75 -11.18 -16.23
C ASP A 170 14.28 -9.75 -15.93
N ILE A 171 13.04 -9.60 -15.43
CA ILE A 171 12.50 -8.31 -14.99
C ILE A 171 13.33 -7.72 -13.84
N ALA A 172 13.63 -8.51 -12.81
CA ALA A 172 14.43 -8.02 -11.68
C ALA A 172 15.86 -7.63 -12.07
N LYS A 173 16.50 -8.33 -13.01
CA LYS A 173 17.82 -7.93 -13.53
C LYS A 173 17.75 -6.57 -14.24
N ARG A 174 16.70 -6.34 -15.02
CA ARG A 174 16.46 -5.07 -15.72
C ARG A 174 16.15 -3.93 -14.74
N MET A 175 15.43 -4.22 -13.65
CA MET A 175 15.25 -3.27 -12.54
C MET A 175 16.59 -2.93 -11.87
N ALA A 176 17.39 -3.94 -11.52
CA ALA A 176 18.70 -3.73 -10.90
C ALA A 176 19.68 -2.98 -11.82
N ALA A 177 19.50 -3.08 -13.14
CA ALA A 177 20.27 -2.33 -14.14
C ALA A 177 19.71 -0.92 -14.42
N GLY A 178 18.58 -0.53 -13.81
CA GLY A 178 17.93 0.76 -14.05
C GLY A 178 17.18 0.86 -15.40
N GLU A 179 16.96 -0.26 -16.10
CA GLU A 179 16.26 -0.29 -17.39
C GLU A 179 14.73 -0.30 -17.22
N LEU A 180 14.26 -0.80 -16.07
CA LEU A 180 12.86 -0.78 -15.63
C LEU A 180 12.77 -0.09 -14.28
N LEU A 181 11.66 0.61 -14.05
CA LEU A 181 11.41 1.29 -12.78
C LEU A 181 11.00 0.31 -11.68
N SER A 182 11.04 0.76 -10.43
CA SER A 182 10.44 0.05 -9.30
C SER A 182 9.18 0.80 -8.84
N PRO A 183 8.08 0.11 -8.49
CA PRO A 183 7.88 -1.34 -8.52
C PRO A 183 7.47 -1.89 -9.90
N GLN A 184 7.66 -3.20 -10.10
CA GLN A 184 7.08 -3.95 -11.23
C GLN A 184 6.11 -5.01 -10.73
N ARG A 185 5.08 -5.33 -11.53
CA ARG A 185 4.20 -6.49 -11.25
C ARG A 185 4.40 -7.61 -12.26
N TYR A 186 4.67 -8.80 -11.73
CA TYR A 186 4.79 -10.03 -12.48
C TYR A 186 3.78 -11.04 -11.94
N GLU A 187 2.81 -11.43 -12.77
CA GLU A 187 1.70 -12.30 -12.36
C GLU A 187 1.03 -11.78 -11.06
N ASN A 188 1.11 -12.56 -9.98
CA ASN A 188 0.53 -12.26 -8.68
C ASN A 188 1.53 -11.65 -7.67
N VAL A 189 2.76 -11.33 -8.09
CA VAL A 189 3.82 -10.84 -7.20
C VAL A 189 4.31 -9.45 -7.62
N TRP A 190 4.61 -8.61 -6.64
CA TRP A 190 5.33 -7.37 -6.85
C TRP A 190 6.83 -7.58 -6.75
N LEU A 191 7.56 -6.89 -7.60
CA LEU A 191 9.00 -6.75 -7.54
C LEU A 191 9.31 -5.31 -7.10
N PHE A 192 10.05 -5.19 -6.01
CA PHE A 192 10.50 -3.91 -5.47
C PHE A 192 12.01 -3.89 -5.40
N ASP A 193 12.64 -2.83 -5.88
CA ASP A 193 14.05 -2.57 -5.58
C ASP A 193 14.16 -1.89 -4.20
N LEU A 194 14.83 -2.59 -3.27
CA LEU A 194 14.99 -2.18 -1.89
C LEU A 194 16.47 -1.99 -1.55
N ARG A 195 16.79 -0.90 -0.87
CA ARG A 195 18.08 -0.73 -0.20
C ARG A 195 18.14 -1.67 1.00
N ILE A 196 19.12 -2.57 1.00
CA ILE A 196 19.38 -3.46 2.15
C ILE A 196 20.29 -2.74 3.14
N THR A 197 21.37 -2.14 2.66
CA THR A 197 22.29 -1.35 3.49
C THR A 197 23.11 -0.40 2.62
N GLY A 198 23.35 0.82 3.09
CA GLY A 198 24.37 1.70 2.53
C GLY A 198 25.75 1.47 3.17
N THR A 199 26.78 2.17 2.70
CA THR A 199 28.07 2.24 3.39
C THR A 199 28.45 3.67 3.72
N GLY A 200 29.50 3.83 4.53
CA GLY A 200 29.92 5.11 5.09
C GLY A 200 29.14 5.49 6.35
N THR A 201 29.16 6.78 6.69
CA THR A 201 28.56 7.31 7.92
C THR A 201 27.04 7.47 7.79
N SER A 202 26.30 7.17 8.85
CA SER A 202 24.85 7.33 8.96
C SER A 202 24.51 7.78 10.38
N TYR A 203 23.52 8.65 10.54
CA TYR A 203 23.15 9.14 11.87
C TYR A 203 21.88 8.42 12.37
N ARG A 204 21.90 7.94 13.61
CA ARG A 204 20.74 7.31 14.27
C ARG A 204 20.09 8.31 15.21
N THR A 205 18.99 8.91 14.77
CA THR A 205 18.26 9.93 15.54
C THR A 205 17.77 9.43 16.90
N GLU A 206 17.30 8.18 16.99
CA GLU A 206 16.80 7.60 18.26
C GLU A 206 17.89 7.41 19.33
N HIS A 207 19.16 7.36 18.93
CA HIS A 207 20.29 7.08 19.81
C HIS A 207 21.31 8.21 19.87
N ASP A 208 21.10 9.29 19.10
CA ASP A 208 22.01 10.43 18.95
C ASP A 208 23.48 10.00 18.69
N GLU A 209 23.66 8.98 17.84
CA GLU A 209 24.98 8.43 17.51
C GLU A 209 25.21 8.38 15.99
N PHE A 210 26.47 8.58 15.58
CA PHE A 210 26.89 8.34 14.21
C PHE A 210 27.33 6.89 14.08
N VAL A 211 26.98 6.24 12.97
CA VAL A 211 27.33 4.85 12.67
C VAL A 211 28.11 4.82 11.38
N TYR A 212 29.36 4.34 11.40
CA TYR A 212 30.18 4.16 10.22
C TYR A 212 30.19 2.70 9.79
N ARG A 213 29.86 2.44 8.53
CA ARG A 213 29.90 1.10 7.93
C ARG A 213 31.05 1.00 6.94
N PRO A 214 32.10 0.25 7.27
CA PRO A 214 33.24 0.09 6.38
C PRO A 214 32.84 -0.67 5.11
N PRO A 215 33.05 -0.11 3.89
CA PRO A 215 32.73 -0.78 2.63
C PRO A 215 33.30 -2.20 2.51
N GLU A 216 34.48 -2.44 3.05
CA GLU A 216 35.15 -3.74 3.09
C GLU A 216 34.37 -4.85 3.82
N ASN A 217 33.43 -4.49 4.71
CA ASN A 217 32.60 -5.45 5.44
C ASN A 217 31.26 -5.73 4.74
N PHE A 218 30.73 -4.75 3.99
CA PHE A 218 29.37 -4.78 3.44
C PHE A 218 29.32 -4.89 1.91
N LEU A 219 30.19 -4.19 1.17
CA LEU A 219 30.31 -4.27 -0.29
C LEU A 219 31.16 -5.46 -0.72
N THR A 220 30.81 -6.64 -0.21
CA THR A 220 31.49 -7.89 -0.54
C THR A 220 30.54 -8.86 -1.21
N GLU A 221 31.11 -9.72 -2.05
CA GLU A 221 30.38 -10.81 -2.69
C GLU A 221 29.78 -11.77 -1.63
N GLU A 222 30.50 -12.01 -0.53
CA GLU A 222 30.01 -12.81 0.60
C GLU A 222 28.73 -12.20 1.20
N PHE A 223 28.74 -10.89 1.49
CA PHE A 223 27.59 -10.21 2.07
C PHE A 223 26.41 -10.16 1.09
N ARG A 224 26.66 -9.87 -0.19
CA ARG A 224 25.64 -9.93 -1.26
C ARG A 224 24.99 -11.31 -1.32
N GLN A 225 25.78 -12.39 -1.25
CA GLN A 225 25.26 -13.75 -1.28
C GLN A 225 24.38 -14.07 -0.06
N ARG A 226 24.72 -13.56 1.12
CA ARG A 226 23.92 -13.73 2.35
C ARG A 226 22.57 -13.03 2.32
N CYS A 227 22.40 -12.04 1.44
CA CYS A 227 21.12 -11.36 1.25
C CYS A 227 20.10 -12.19 0.44
N ASN A 228 20.50 -13.29 -0.19
CA ASN A 228 19.57 -14.17 -0.90
C ASN A 228 18.61 -14.84 0.08
N GLY A 229 17.30 -14.67 -0.15
CA GLY A 229 16.28 -15.23 0.74
C GLY A 229 16.07 -14.43 2.02
N LEU A 230 16.62 -13.23 2.12
CA LEU A 230 16.42 -12.36 3.28
C LEU A 230 14.92 -12.01 3.42
N PRO A 231 14.28 -12.35 4.55
CA PRO A 231 12.88 -11.98 4.78
C PRO A 231 12.68 -10.47 4.74
N VAL A 232 11.61 -10.06 4.05
CA VAL A 232 11.13 -8.68 4.04
C VAL A 232 9.86 -8.63 4.88
N ILE A 233 9.83 -7.74 5.86
CA ILE A 233 8.71 -7.59 6.78
C ILE A 233 8.15 -6.17 6.76
N PHE A 234 6.90 -6.02 7.14
CA PHE A 234 6.26 -4.72 7.33
C PHE A 234 6.32 -4.31 8.80
N GLU A 235 6.95 -3.16 9.06
CA GLU A 235 7.27 -2.63 10.39
C GLU A 235 8.14 -3.55 11.29
N HIS A 236 8.83 -2.94 12.26
CA HIS A 236 9.68 -3.67 13.19
C HIS A 236 8.90 -4.50 14.24
N PRO A 237 9.38 -5.70 14.60
CA PRO A 237 8.88 -6.43 15.75
C PRO A 237 9.33 -5.75 17.04
N LYS A 238 8.48 -5.78 18.08
CA LYS A 238 8.76 -5.14 19.38
C LYS A 238 9.98 -5.71 20.12
N LYS A 239 10.45 -6.91 19.74
CA LYS A 239 11.56 -7.65 20.39
C LYS A 239 12.73 -7.96 19.45
N THR A 240 12.95 -7.10 18.45
CA THR A 240 14.16 -6.98 17.61
C THR A 240 14.48 -8.13 16.65
N ILE A 241 14.15 -9.39 16.97
CA ILE A 241 14.43 -10.57 16.14
C ILE A 241 13.13 -11.25 15.75
N LEU A 242 13.04 -11.76 14.51
CA LEU A 242 11.90 -12.54 14.07
C LEU A 242 11.82 -13.89 14.80
N ASN A 243 10.62 -14.17 15.30
CA ASN A 243 10.22 -15.48 15.78
C ASN A 243 9.06 -16.01 14.92
N SER A 244 8.54 -17.20 15.22
CA SER A 244 7.49 -17.84 14.42
C SER A 244 6.18 -17.04 14.32
N ASP A 245 5.86 -16.25 15.33
CA ASP A 245 4.63 -15.44 15.34
C ASP A 245 4.87 -14.13 14.59
N GLU A 246 5.97 -13.42 14.91
CA GLU A 246 6.34 -12.17 14.21
C GLU A 246 6.56 -12.38 12.71
N TYR A 247 7.17 -13.50 12.30
CA TYR A 247 7.35 -13.83 10.88
C TYR A 247 5.99 -14.05 10.20
N ARG A 248 5.06 -14.75 10.86
CA ARG A 248 3.72 -15.00 10.31
C ARG A 248 2.92 -13.73 10.15
N ASP A 249 3.05 -12.82 11.10
CA ASP A 249 2.22 -11.62 11.19
C ASP A 249 2.76 -10.47 10.33
N ARG A 250 4.07 -10.43 10.06
CA ARG A 250 4.73 -9.27 9.40
C ARG A 250 5.40 -9.57 8.08
N SER A 251 5.65 -10.84 7.74
CA SER A 251 6.35 -11.19 6.51
C SER A 251 5.50 -10.85 5.29
N ILE A 252 6.03 -9.99 4.43
CA ILE A 252 5.39 -9.58 3.18
C ILE A 252 6.09 -10.15 1.95
N GLY A 253 7.33 -10.61 2.11
CA GLY A 253 8.14 -10.99 0.98
C GLY A 253 9.56 -11.46 1.33
N THR A 254 10.39 -11.54 0.30
CA THR A 254 11.79 -11.93 0.43
C THR A 254 12.63 -11.27 -0.65
N ILE A 255 13.86 -10.89 -0.30
CA ILE A 255 14.89 -10.56 -1.28
C ILE A 255 15.22 -11.82 -2.07
N PHE A 256 15.21 -11.72 -3.39
CA PHE A 256 15.56 -12.85 -4.26
C PHE A 256 16.68 -12.53 -5.25
N LEU A 257 16.93 -11.25 -5.54
CA LEU A 257 18.05 -10.81 -6.36
C LEU A 257 18.80 -9.66 -5.67
N PRO A 258 19.75 -9.95 -4.77
CA PRO A 258 20.64 -8.93 -4.21
C PRO A 258 21.74 -8.54 -5.20
N TYR A 259 22.11 -7.27 -5.21
CA TYR A 259 23.16 -6.70 -6.05
C TYR A 259 23.92 -5.59 -5.33
N LEU A 260 25.11 -5.28 -5.85
CA LEU A 260 25.99 -4.24 -5.30
C LEU A 260 25.95 -3.02 -6.22
N THR A 261 25.86 -1.84 -5.63
CA THR A 261 26.18 -0.57 -6.29
C THR A 261 27.56 -0.11 -5.81
N GLU A 262 27.97 1.11 -6.19
CA GLU A 262 29.25 1.68 -5.75
C GLU A 262 29.31 1.92 -4.23
N THR A 263 28.16 2.20 -3.61
CA THR A 263 28.07 2.64 -2.20
C THR A 263 27.06 1.85 -1.38
N GLU A 264 26.22 1.02 -2.00
CA GLU A 264 25.12 0.32 -1.35
C GLU A 264 25.04 -1.16 -1.73
N VAL A 265 24.41 -1.93 -0.84
CA VAL A 265 23.87 -3.26 -1.14
C VAL A 265 22.38 -3.10 -1.28
N ARG A 266 21.87 -3.43 -2.46
CA ARG A 266 20.45 -3.37 -2.80
C ARG A 266 19.95 -4.76 -3.14
N GLY A 267 18.64 -4.91 -3.28
CA GLY A 267 18.08 -6.16 -3.74
C GLY A 267 16.65 -6.03 -4.20
N VAL A 268 16.34 -6.77 -5.26
CA VAL A 268 14.95 -6.90 -5.71
C VAL A 268 14.24 -7.93 -4.82
N ALA A 269 13.16 -7.49 -4.20
CA ALA A 269 12.27 -8.30 -3.37
C ALA A 269 11.05 -8.78 -4.15
N LYS A 270 10.64 -10.02 -3.89
CA LYS A 270 9.29 -10.52 -4.22
C LYS A 270 8.38 -10.19 -3.04
N VAL A 271 7.39 -9.34 -3.26
CA VAL A 271 6.39 -8.92 -2.26
C VAL A 271 5.01 -9.44 -2.70
N PHE A 272 4.37 -10.23 -1.84
CA PHE A 272 3.08 -10.85 -2.11
C PHE A 272 1.91 -10.13 -1.44
N ASP A 273 2.20 -9.30 -0.45
CA ASP A 273 1.20 -8.50 0.25
C ASP A 273 0.85 -7.25 -0.58
N ASP A 274 -0.38 -7.22 -1.10
CA ASP A 274 -0.85 -6.12 -1.96
C ASP A 274 -1.13 -4.83 -1.17
N ASP A 275 -1.42 -4.92 0.13
CA ASP A 275 -1.65 -3.74 0.97
C ASP A 275 -0.32 -3.06 1.28
N ALA A 276 0.69 -3.83 1.68
CA ALA A 276 2.05 -3.35 1.85
C ALA A 276 2.61 -2.75 0.56
N ALA A 277 2.41 -3.41 -0.59
CA ALA A 277 2.86 -2.90 -1.89
C ALA A 277 2.23 -1.55 -2.27
N ARG A 278 1.04 -1.21 -1.79
CA ARG A 278 0.42 0.12 -1.99
C ARG A 278 0.98 1.17 -1.05
N LEU A 279 1.34 0.78 0.17
CA LEU A 279 1.86 1.67 1.21
C LEU A 279 3.35 2.00 1.02
N MET A 280 4.13 1.05 0.50
CA MET A 280 5.58 1.19 0.30
C MET A 280 5.97 2.43 -0.54
N PRO A 281 5.32 2.75 -1.68
CA PRO A 281 5.69 3.93 -2.47
C PRO A 281 5.18 5.27 -1.89
N THR A 282 4.32 5.25 -0.86
CA THR A 282 3.57 6.44 -0.43
C THR A 282 3.88 6.87 0.99
N SER A 283 3.81 5.94 1.95
CA SER A 283 3.98 6.22 3.38
C SER A 283 5.19 5.50 3.97
N HIS A 284 5.57 4.36 3.40
CA HIS A 284 6.60 3.47 3.95
C HIS A 284 7.76 3.30 2.96
N ALA A 285 8.36 4.43 2.57
CA ALA A 285 9.41 4.50 1.55
C ALA A 285 10.82 4.21 2.09
N SER A 286 10.95 3.81 3.36
CA SER A 286 12.23 3.50 3.99
C SER A 286 12.42 2.01 4.31
N THR A 287 13.67 1.63 4.54
CA THR A 287 14.09 0.28 4.91
C THR A 287 15.00 0.29 6.12
N SER A 288 14.89 -0.77 6.94
CA SER A 288 15.73 -0.99 8.10
C SER A 288 16.12 -2.47 8.23
N PRO A 289 17.35 -2.86 7.86
CA PRO A 289 17.89 -4.18 8.18
C PRO A 289 18.06 -4.39 9.69
N ALA A 290 17.77 -5.61 10.14
CA ALA A 290 18.17 -6.11 11.44
C ALA A 290 19.44 -6.96 11.31
N VAL A 291 20.56 -6.40 11.76
CA VAL A 291 21.88 -7.05 11.75
C VAL A 291 22.31 -7.34 13.18
N ILE A 292 22.75 -8.58 13.43
CA ILE A 292 23.30 -8.98 14.73
C ILE A 292 24.82 -9.17 14.59
N PHE A 293 25.56 -8.51 15.47
CA PHE A 293 27.01 -8.65 15.64
C PHE A 293 27.26 -9.50 16.89
N ARG A 294 27.80 -10.71 16.73
CA ARG A 294 28.04 -11.65 17.85
C ARG A 294 29.45 -11.54 18.44
N ASP A 295 30.37 -10.88 17.73
CA ASP A 295 31.71 -10.59 18.25
C ASP A 295 31.71 -9.25 18.99
N ALA A 296 31.78 -9.34 20.33
CA ALA A 296 31.80 -8.23 21.29
C ALA A 296 33.04 -7.31 21.21
N GLY A 297 33.83 -7.38 20.14
CA GLY A 297 35.00 -6.53 19.89
C GLY A 297 35.11 -6.06 18.43
N SER A 298 34.04 -6.19 17.65
CA SER A 298 34.03 -5.83 16.23
C SER A 298 33.45 -4.44 15.95
N ALA A 299 32.69 -3.88 16.90
CA ALA A 299 32.19 -2.52 16.81
C ALA A 299 33.02 -1.61 17.73
N GLU A 300 33.65 -0.60 17.15
CA GLU A 300 34.47 0.36 17.89
C GLU A 300 33.69 1.66 18.05
N ALA A 301 33.43 2.07 19.29
CA ALA A 301 32.91 3.40 19.57
C ALA A 301 34.09 4.37 19.69
N VAL A 302 34.20 5.29 18.74
CA VAL A 302 35.22 6.34 18.72
C VAL A 302 34.53 7.68 18.97
N GLU A 303 34.99 8.43 19.97
CA GLU A 303 34.57 9.83 20.09
C GLU A 303 35.41 10.72 19.17
N VAL A 304 34.73 11.48 18.32
CA VAL A 304 35.35 12.49 17.45
C VAL A 304 34.62 13.81 17.69
N ASP A 305 35.36 14.83 18.14
CA ASP A 305 34.84 16.20 18.38
C ASP A 305 33.56 16.27 19.24
N GLY A 306 33.49 15.43 20.29
CA GLY A 306 32.36 15.41 21.24
C GLY A 306 31.11 14.68 20.75
N LYS A 307 31.21 13.93 19.63
CA LYS A 307 30.15 13.08 19.08
C LYS A 307 30.62 11.62 19.07
N SER A 308 29.75 10.71 19.49
CA SER A 308 30.01 9.26 19.46
C SER A 308 29.83 8.72 18.04
N VAL A 309 30.85 8.02 17.55
CA VAL A 309 30.84 7.33 16.26
C VAL A 309 31.03 5.83 16.50
N LEU A 310 29.99 5.05 16.26
CA LEU A 310 30.01 3.60 16.29
C LEU A 310 30.45 3.05 14.92
N ILE A 311 31.64 2.49 14.83
CA ILE A 311 32.09 1.76 13.65
C ILE A 311 31.47 0.36 13.71
N GLU A 312 30.65 -0.02 12.73
CA GLU A 312 30.06 -1.35 12.66
C GLU A 312 31.08 -2.41 12.24
N GLY A 313 31.08 -3.52 12.97
CA GLY A 313 31.95 -4.67 12.73
C GLY A 313 31.50 -5.57 11.59
N LYS A 314 32.13 -6.74 11.47
CA LYS A 314 31.73 -7.75 10.48
C LYS A 314 30.33 -8.32 10.84
N PRO A 315 29.31 -8.17 9.98
CA PRO A 315 27.95 -8.67 10.26
C PRO A 315 27.92 -10.16 10.53
N SER A 316 27.45 -10.61 11.69
CA SER A 316 27.42 -12.04 12.02
C SER A 316 26.14 -12.73 11.55
N TYR A 317 24.99 -12.07 11.66
CA TYR A 317 23.70 -12.60 11.24
C TYR A 317 22.81 -11.50 10.69
N LEU A 318 22.14 -11.78 9.57
CA LEU A 318 21.18 -10.87 8.93
C LEU A 318 19.81 -11.52 9.09
N ASP A 319 18.94 -10.91 9.90
CA ASP A 319 17.67 -11.51 10.33
C ASP A 319 16.54 -11.20 9.34
N HIS A 320 16.30 -9.91 9.08
CA HIS A 320 15.26 -9.42 8.18
C HIS A 320 15.55 -8.01 7.68
N LEU A 321 14.79 -7.59 6.67
CA LEU A 321 14.68 -6.21 6.20
C LEU A 321 13.27 -5.70 6.50
N ALA A 322 13.13 -4.71 7.37
CA ALA A 322 11.84 -4.09 7.67
C ALA A 322 11.57 -2.91 6.72
N ILE A 323 10.34 -2.79 6.24
CA ILE A 323 9.82 -1.60 5.56
C ILE A 323 9.19 -0.68 6.63
N CYS A 324 9.58 0.59 6.64
CA CYS A 324 9.18 1.58 7.65
C CYS A 324 8.89 2.96 7.01
N GLU A 325 8.18 3.84 7.73
CA GLU A 325 7.98 5.24 7.34
C GLU A 325 9.30 6.02 7.36
N GLU A 326 10.01 5.96 8.50
CA GLU A 326 11.36 6.48 8.67
C GLU A 326 12.29 5.32 9.04
N GLY A 327 13.42 5.21 8.34
CA GLY A 327 14.40 4.16 8.57
C GLY A 327 15.67 4.71 9.19
N VAL A 328 16.32 3.84 9.97
CA VAL A 328 17.62 4.10 10.61
C VAL A 328 18.72 4.45 9.58
N TRP A 329 18.48 4.19 8.30
CA TRP A 329 19.48 4.25 7.23
C TRP A 329 19.29 5.39 6.24
N ASP A 330 18.28 6.26 6.43
CA ASP A 330 18.06 7.43 5.57
C ASP A 330 19.04 8.59 5.85
N LYS A 331 19.99 8.42 6.78
CA LYS A 331 21.04 9.39 7.11
C LYS A 331 20.54 10.80 7.49
N GLY A 332 19.25 10.97 7.79
CA GLY A 332 18.62 12.27 8.04
C GLY A 332 18.09 12.99 6.78
N GLY A 333 18.17 12.34 5.61
CA GLY A 333 17.55 12.78 4.35
C GLY A 333 16.16 12.16 4.12
N GLU A 334 15.58 12.39 2.94
CA GLU A 334 14.27 11.84 2.61
C GLU A 334 14.29 10.29 2.53
N PRO A 335 13.20 9.61 2.93
CA PRO A 335 13.06 8.16 2.83
C PRO A 335 13.44 7.62 1.44
N SER A 336 14.52 6.84 1.36
CA SER A 336 15.09 6.36 0.10
C SER A 336 15.36 4.84 0.10
N GLY A 337 14.79 4.14 1.07
CA GLY A 337 14.94 2.69 1.22
C GLY A 337 14.18 1.89 0.16
N VAL A 338 13.04 2.37 -0.29
CA VAL A 338 12.22 1.80 -1.37
C VAL A 338 12.42 2.63 -2.62
N ASN A 339 12.86 2.03 -3.72
CA ASN A 339 12.95 2.73 -5.00
C ASN A 339 11.54 2.90 -5.59
N THR A 340 11.12 4.15 -5.79
CA THR A 340 9.81 4.54 -6.37
C THR A 340 9.89 4.88 -7.86
N GLY A 341 11.06 4.76 -8.49
CA GLY A 341 11.22 4.98 -9.93
C GLY A 341 11.40 6.42 -10.36
N ASP A 342 11.69 7.35 -9.45
CA ASP A 342 12.12 8.69 -9.82
C ASP A 342 13.64 8.72 -10.12
N PRO A 343 14.05 9.29 -11.27
CA PRO A 343 15.45 9.38 -11.62
C PRO A 343 16.15 10.40 -10.72
N GLU A 344 17.27 9.94 -10.15
CA GLU A 344 18.29 10.67 -9.39
C GLU A 344 17.97 11.08 -7.94
N MET A 345 18.45 10.25 -7.01
CA MET A 345 19.16 10.70 -5.80
C MET A 345 20.54 10.00 -5.68
N ASP A 346 21.14 9.61 -6.81
CA ASP A 346 22.57 9.27 -6.84
C ASP A 346 23.35 10.58 -7.06
N GLY A 347 23.70 11.26 -5.96
CA GLY A 347 24.62 12.41 -6.05
C GLY A 347 24.33 13.61 -5.16
N MET A 348 23.58 13.51 -4.06
CA MET A 348 23.85 14.45 -2.97
C MET A 348 25.18 14.07 -2.33
N GLU A 349 26.25 14.73 -2.77
CA GLU A 349 27.34 15.12 -1.86
C GLU A 349 26.72 15.97 -0.74
N GLU A 350 26.04 15.32 0.20
CA GLU A 350 25.90 15.88 1.52
C GLU A 350 27.31 15.93 2.08
N GLN A 351 27.83 17.16 2.18
CA GLN A 351 29.13 17.45 2.76
C GLN A 351 29.25 16.68 4.07
N ALA A 352 29.99 15.56 4.03
CA ALA A 352 30.41 14.89 5.22
C ALA A 352 31.05 15.97 6.10
N PRO A 353 30.64 16.14 7.36
CA PRO A 353 31.24 17.14 8.24
C PRO A 353 32.75 17.00 8.17
N ALA A 354 33.51 18.09 8.14
CA ALA A 354 34.97 18.06 7.90
C ALA A 354 35.74 17.08 8.83
N TRP A 355 35.16 16.72 9.99
CA TRP A 355 35.69 15.70 10.89
C TRP A 355 35.57 14.26 10.37
N ALA A 356 34.59 13.92 9.52
CA ALA A 356 34.42 12.61 8.89
C ALA A 356 35.50 12.35 7.82
N ASP A 357 35.86 13.36 7.04
CA ASP A 357 37.04 13.33 6.16
C ASP A 357 38.35 13.22 6.96
N ALA A 358 38.42 13.88 8.13
CA ALA A 358 39.56 13.77 9.02
C ALA A 358 39.65 12.36 9.66
N LEU A 359 38.51 11.73 9.96
CA LEU A 359 38.41 10.36 10.47
C LEU A 359 38.81 9.33 9.40
N MET A 360 38.36 9.47 8.15
CA MET A 360 38.79 8.66 7.01
C MET A 360 40.32 8.72 6.83
N LYS A 361 40.90 9.93 6.81
CA LYS A 361 42.37 10.10 6.76
C LYS A 361 43.08 9.50 7.97
N ARG A 362 42.45 9.50 9.15
CA ARG A 362 42.99 8.88 10.37
C ARG A 362 42.94 7.35 10.27
N MET A 363 41.85 6.77 9.77
CA MET A 363 41.72 5.33 9.57
C MET A 363 42.64 4.82 8.47
N ASP A 364 42.79 5.54 7.35
CA ASP A 364 43.80 5.22 6.32
C ASP A 364 45.23 5.28 6.90
N SER A 365 45.51 6.24 7.78
CA SER A 365 46.77 6.32 8.52
C SER A 365 46.94 5.22 9.56
N VAL A 366 45.86 4.64 10.09
CA VAL A 366 45.89 3.56 11.09
C VAL A 366 46.02 2.21 10.41
N CYS A 367 45.30 1.95 9.32
CA CYS A 367 45.45 0.76 8.48
C CYS A 367 46.86 0.67 7.88
N SER A 368 47.40 1.78 7.36
CA SER A 368 48.80 1.81 6.89
C SER A 368 49.84 1.65 8.00
N ARG A 369 49.51 2.01 9.25
CA ARG A 369 50.37 1.75 10.42
C ARG A 369 50.22 0.32 10.93
N MET A 370 49.05 -0.31 10.78
CA MET A 370 48.82 -1.71 11.13
C MET A 370 49.58 -2.63 10.17
N ASP A 371 49.57 -2.32 8.86
CA ASP A 371 50.37 -3.00 7.83
C ASP A 371 51.89 -2.81 8.04
N ALA A 372 52.31 -1.66 8.59
CA ALA A 372 53.70 -1.41 8.93
C ALA A 372 54.14 -2.06 10.26
N ILE A 373 53.20 -2.33 11.17
CA ILE A 373 53.43 -2.96 12.49
C ILE A 373 53.43 -4.49 12.38
N GLU A 374 52.73 -5.09 11.41
CA GLU A 374 52.85 -6.53 11.13
C GLU A 374 54.24 -6.94 10.56
N ASN A 375 55.13 -5.99 10.26
CA ASN A 375 56.42 -6.29 9.61
C ASN A 375 57.70 -5.87 10.35
N LYS A 376 57.67 -5.38 11.59
CA LYS A 376 58.89 -5.20 12.41
C LYS A 376 58.62 -5.36 13.90
N GLY A 377 59.24 -6.38 14.50
CA GLY A 377 59.29 -6.55 15.95
C GLY A 377 60.34 -5.66 16.63
N GLY A 378 60.13 -5.44 17.94
CA GLY A 378 61.20 -5.21 18.93
C GLY A 378 61.43 -3.77 19.44
N ASP A 379 61.08 -3.60 20.73
CA ASP A 379 61.76 -2.85 21.80
C ASP A 379 61.52 -1.36 22.18
N GLU A 380 61.24 -1.25 23.50
CA GLU A 380 61.63 -0.30 24.56
C GLU A 380 61.08 1.14 24.68
N MET A 381 60.54 1.39 25.89
CA MET A 381 60.19 2.69 26.48
C MET A 381 61.24 3.12 27.52
N PRO A 382 61.43 4.43 27.77
CA PRO A 382 61.96 4.91 29.04
C PRO A 382 60.99 5.85 29.80
N ALA A 383 61.10 5.83 31.13
CA ALA A 383 60.33 6.60 32.12
C ALA A 383 61.26 7.50 32.96
N LYS A 384 60.78 8.67 33.47
CA LYS A 384 60.97 9.21 34.87
C LYS A 384 60.53 10.71 35.08
N PRO A 385 60.42 11.26 36.32
CA PRO A 385 59.16 11.82 36.87
C PRO A 385 59.22 13.26 37.46
N LEU A 386 58.11 13.69 38.10
CA LEU A 386 57.79 14.98 38.76
C LEU A 386 58.41 15.21 40.17
N THR A 387 58.59 16.49 40.57
CA THR A 387 58.62 16.99 41.99
C THR A 387 58.20 18.48 42.11
N ALA A 388 57.95 18.96 43.34
CA ALA A 388 57.13 20.11 43.77
C ALA A 388 57.89 21.28 44.48
N ASP A 389 57.12 22.36 44.76
CA ASP A 389 57.23 23.45 45.78
C ASP A 389 58.24 24.62 45.65
N SER A 390 57.73 25.86 45.79
CA SER A 390 58.09 26.81 46.87
C SER A 390 57.45 28.21 46.67
N ALA A 391 57.05 28.84 47.78
CA ALA A 391 56.43 30.15 47.88
C ALA A 391 57.38 31.24 48.46
N GLU A 392 56.91 32.49 48.37
CA GLU A 392 57.24 33.69 49.17
C GLU A 392 58.45 34.59 48.80
N LYS A 393 58.12 35.83 48.38
CA LYS A 393 58.43 37.10 49.09
C LYS A 393 58.11 38.31 48.20
N GLU A 394 57.07 39.08 48.52
CA GLU A 394 57.04 40.53 48.25
C GLU A 394 55.96 41.20 49.11
N ALA A 395 56.28 41.36 50.40
CA ALA A 395 55.54 42.17 51.36
C ALA A 395 56.46 43.30 51.84
N GLU A 396 56.48 44.43 51.13
CA GLU A 396 56.82 45.77 51.64
C GLU A 396 56.62 46.85 50.55
N ARG A 397 55.38 46.96 50.07
CA ARG A 397 54.89 48.14 49.31
C ARG A 397 53.46 48.48 49.72
N GLU A 398 53.13 48.24 50.99
CA GLU A 398 51.79 48.42 51.58
C GLU A 398 51.63 49.72 52.41
N GLY A 399 52.65 50.57 52.53
CA GLY A 399 52.56 51.75 53.41
C GLY A 399 51.96 53.04 52.82
N GLU A 400 51.77 53.16 51.49
CA GLU A 400 51.42 54.45 50.84
C GLU A 400 50.13 54.43 50.01
N LYS A 401 49.36 53.33 50.00
CA LYS A 401 48.09 53.22 49.25
C LYS A 401 46.83 53.45 50.09
N GLU A 402 46.93 53.49 51.42
CA GLU A 402 45.75 53.55 52.31
C GLU A 402 44.99 54.88 52.31
N MET A 403 45.60 56.01 51.91
CA MET A 403 44.90 57.32 51.91
C MET A 403 44.20 57.69 50.59
N GLY A 404 44.17 56.78 49.60
CA GLY A 404 43.43 56.91 48.34
C GLY A 404 42.20 56.00 48.24
N LEU A 405 42.05 55.05 49.16
CA LEU A 405 40.99 54.04 49.15
C LEU A 405 39.68 54.54 49.78
N GLU A 406 39.73 55.42 50.80
CA GLU A 406 38.52 55.92 51.47
C GLU A 406 37.65 56.85 50.60
N LYS A 407 38.26 57.67 49.71
CA LYS A 407 37.50 58.53 48.78
C LYS A 407 36.90 57.78 47.58
N LYS A 408 37.43 56.60 47.25
CA LYS A 408 36.87 55.72 46.21
C LYS A 408 35.70 54.91 46.75
N ALA A 409 35.79 54.45 48.00
CA ALA A 409 34.74 53.68 48.66
C ALA A 409 33.42 54.47 48.82
N GLU A 410 33.46 55.77 49.14
CA GLU A 410 32.23 56.57 49.27
C GLU A 410 31.49 56.81 47.93
N GLY A 411 32.22 56.88 46.81
CA GLY A 411 31.64 57.00 45.47
C GLY A 411 31.05 55.68 44.96
N GLU A 412 31.68 54.56 45.27
CA GLU A 412 31.23 53.22 44.87
C GLU A 412 29.98 52.78 45.65
N ILE A 413 29.85 53.14 46.94
CA ILE A 413 28.65 52.85 47.74
C ILE A 413 27.42 53.61 47.22
N ALA A 414 27.59 54.87 46.78
CA ALA A 414 26.48 55.65 46.22
C ALA A 414 26.03 55.16 44.83
N ALA A 415 26.94 54.59 44.04
CA ALA A 415 26.60 53.94 42.77
C ALA A 415 25.85 52.62 43.00
N ALA A 416 26.31 51.79 43.94
CA ALA A 416 25.70 50.50 44.27
C ALA A 416 24.26 50.62 44.81
N ILE A 417 23.94 51.65 45.59
CA ILE A 417 22.56 51.90 46.08
C ILE A 417 21.62 52.24 44.91
N LYS A 418 22.11 52.98 43.91
CA LYS A 418 21.31 53.41 42.76
C LYS A 418 21.09 52.28 41.75
N GLU A 419 22.08 51.39 41.63
CA GLU A 419 22.02 50.17 40.83
C GLU A 419 21.05 49.16 41.47
N GLY A 420 21.10 48.97 42.79
CA GLY A 420 20.14 48.11 43.52
C GLY A 420 18.68 48.60 43.46
N GLU A 421 18.41 49.91 43.44
CA GLU A 421 17.04 50.45 43.25
C GLU A 421 16.51 50.33 41.81
N ALA A 422 17.40 50.09 40.84
CA ALA A 422 17.03 49.80 39.45
C ALA A 422 16.80 48.30 39.25
N GLU A 423 17.67 47.45 39.82
CA GLU A 423 17.55 45.98 39.80
C GLU A 423 16.26 45.52 40.49
N HIS A 424 15.91 46.06 41.67
CA HIS A 424 14.65 45.72 42.35
C HIS A 424 13.39 46.11 41.54
N ARG A 425 13.49 47.10 40.65
CA ARG A 425 12.38 47.52 39.77
C ARG A 425 12.28 46.68 38.50
N GLU A 426 13.38 46.08 38.06
CA GLU A 426 13.40 45.09 36.98
C GLU A 426 12.95 43.72 37.50
N GLU A 427 13.36 43.31 38.71
CA GLU A 427 12.89 42.08 39.36
C GLU A 427 11.36 42.10 39.57
N GLU A 428 10.77 43.17 40.10
CA GLU A 428 9.31 43.25 40.25
C GLU A 428 8.55 43.18 38.91
N ARG A 429 9.15 43.67 37.81
CA ARG A 429 8.57 43.56 36.47
C ARG A 429 8.74 42.16 35.89
N ALA A 430 9.90 41.54 36.10
CA ALA A 430 10.19 40.17 35.70
C ALA A 430 9.25 39.18 36.41
N ASP A 431 9.10 39.27 37.73
CA ASP A 431 8.18 38.44 38.52
C ASP A 431 6.73 38.58 38.04
N SER A 432 6.30 39.79 37.68
CA SER A 432 4.95 40.03 37.17
C SER A 432 4.70 39.47 35.76
N ALA A 433 5.75 39.39 34.94
CA ALA A 433 5.70 38.80 33.61
C ALA A 433 5.77 37.27 33.67
N GLU A 434 6.67 36.73 34.51
CA GLU A 434 6.83 35.29 34.75
C GLU A 434 5.53 34.67 35.27
N LYS A 435 4.86 35.33 36.23
CA LYS A 435 3.58 34.86 36.76
C LYS A 435 2.46 34.85 35.72
N LYS A 436 2.53 35.73 34.72
CA LYS A 436 1.53 35.82 33.65
C LYS A 436 1.77 34.75 32.57
N ASP A 437 3.03 34.48 32.26
CA ASP A 437 3.43 33.39 31.36
C ASP A 437 3.15 32.01 32.00
N GLU A 438 3.32 31.88 33.31
CA GLU A 438 3.00 30.66 34.06
C GLU A 438 1.48 30.38 34.06
N ASP A 439 0.64 31.40 34.28
CA ASP A 439 -0.82 31.30 34.19
C ASP A 439 -1.31 30.95 32.76
N GLU A 440 -0.68 31.49 31.71
CA GLU A 440 -1.02 31.17 30.32
C GLU A 440 -0.57 29.76 29.92
N LYS A 441 0.61 29.33 30.38
CA LYS A 441 1.12 27.97 30.17
C LYS A 441 0.27 26.93 30.89
N GLU A 442 -0.15 27.20 32.12
CA GLU A 442 -0.99 26.27 32.89
C GLU A 442 -2.39 26.12 32.23
N ARG A 443 -2.94 27.18 31.66
CA ARG A 443 -4.17 27.12 30.84
C ARG A 443 -3.97 26.31 29.56
N ALA A 444 -2.88 26.52 28.83
CA ALA A 444 -2.57 25.78 27.63
C ALA A 444 -2.38 24.27 27.91
N ASP A 445 -1.67 23.94 28.99
CA ASP A 445 -1.47 22.54 29.44
C ASP A 445 -2.79 21.89 29.88
N SER A 446 -3.67 22.65 30.55
CA SER A 446 -5.00 22.14 30.92
C SER A 446 -5.89 21.85 29.71
N ALA A 447 -5.82 22.69 28.67
CA ALA A 447 -6.54 22.49 27.41
C ALA A 447 -5.98 21.29 26.63
N ALA A 448 -4.65 21.18 26.54
CA ALA A 448 -3.98 20.04 25.89
C ALA A 448 -4.30 18.71 26.59
N ARG A 449 -4.38 18.69 27.93
CA ARG A 449 -4.81 17.50 28.69
C ARG A 449 -6.28 17.14 28.44
N ALA A 450 -7.16 18.13 28.29
CA ALA A 450 -8.57 17.90 27.96
C ALA A 450 -8.74 17.33 26.55
N ASP A 451 -8.02 17.87 25.56
CA ASP A 451 -8.03 17.35 24.19
C ASP A 451 -7.39 15.96 24.09
N SER A 452 -6.29 15.71 24.81
CA SER A 452 -5.68 14.38 24.90
C SER A 452 -6.63 13.34 25.50
N GLN A 453 -7.38 13.70 26.56
CA GLN A 453 -8.39 12.82 27.14
C GLN A 453 -9.58 12.59 26.20
N ARG A 454 -9.97 13.59 25.41
CA ARG A 454 -11.03 13.45 24.40
C ARG A 454 -10.59 12.52 23.27
N LEU A 455 -9.39 12.72 22.72
CA LEU A 455 -8.77 11.86 21.71
C LEU A 455 -8.59 10.42 22.22
N ALA A 456 -8.23 10.24 23.48
CA ALA A 456 -8.12 8.90 24.09
C ALA A 456 -9.48 8.18 24.17
N ARG A 457 -10.57 8.91 24.46
CA ARG A 457 -11.92 8.34 24.45
C ARG A 457 -12.39 7.99 23.05
N GLU A 458 -12.20 8.89 22.09
CA GLU A 458 -12.53 8.65 20.67
C GLU A 458 -11.72 7.46 20.12
N ASN A 459 -10.42 7.36 20.43
CA ASN A 459 -9.59 6.21 20.05
C ASN A 459 -10.02 4.91 20.72
N ALA A 460 -10.44 4.94 21.99
CA ALA A 460 -10.95 3.75 22.66
C ALA A 460 -12.26 3.27 22.03
N GLU A 461 -13.14 4.20 21.63
CA GLU A 461 -14.41 3.92 20.99
C GLU A 461 -14.23 3.38 19.55
N LEU A 462 -13.31 3.97 18.78
CA LEU A 462 -12.89 3.48 17.46
C LEU A 462 -12.26 2.09 17.55
N ARG A 463 -11.38 1.84 18.53
CA ARG A 463 -10.80 0.49 18.76
C ARG A 463 -11.87 -0.54 19.10
N ALA A 464 -12.87 -0.18 19.91
CA ALA A 464 -14.00 -1.05 20.22
C ALA A 464 -14.93 -1.28 19.00
N GLN A 465 -15.00 -0.32 18.06
CA GLN A 465 -15.71 -0.49 16.79
C GLN A 465 -14.93 -1.41 15.84
N ILE A 466 -13.61 -1.23 15.74
CA ILE A 466 -12.72 -2.08 14.95
C ILE A 466 -12.78 -3.51 15.45
N GLN A 467 -12.70 -3.77 16.77
CA GLN A 467 -12.84 -5.14 17.30
C GLN A 467 -14.20 -5.79 16.96
N ARG A 468 -15.28 -5.02 16.93
CA ARG A 468 -16.61 -5.53 16.53
C ARG A 468 -16.67 -5.85 15.03
N MET A 469 -16.10 -4.98 14.20
CA MET A 469 -15.99 -5.21 12.75
C MET A 469 -15.09 -6.40 12.45
N ASP A 470 -13.96 -6.51 13.14
CA ASP A 470 -12.98 -7.59 12.97
C ASP A 470 -13.53 -8.94 13.43
N GLY A 471 -14.32 -8.97 14.52
CA GLY A 471 -15.08 -10.17 14.90
C GLY A 471 -16.07 -10.63 13.82
N THR A 472 -16.69 -9.69 13.11
CA THR A 472 -17.62 -9.97 12.00
C THR A 472 -16.88 -10.43 10.74
N LEU A 473 -15.75 -9.79 10.42
CA LEU A 473 -14.86 -10.18 9.33
C LEU A 473 -14.22 -11.56 9.55
N SER A 474 -13.79 -11.86 10.78
CA SER A 474 -13.23 -13.17 11.15
C SER A 474 -14.23 -14.31 10.91
N THR A 475 -15.52 -14.08 11.15
CA THR A 475 -16.57 -15.06 10.83
C THR A 475 -16.85 -15.21 9.33
N LEU A 476 -16.54 -14.20 8.51
CA LEU A 476 -16.73 -14.22 7.06
C LEU A 476 -15.52 -14.79 6.30
N VAL A 477 -14.31 -14.63 6.83
CA VAL A 477 -13.06 -14.92 6.12
C VAL A 477 -12.43 -16.26 6.52
N LYS A 478 -12.80 -16.86 7.67
CA LYS A 478 -12.26 -18.17 8.06
C LYS A 478 -12.81 -19.29 7.16
N PRO A 479 -11.94 -20.12 6.55
CA PRO A 479 -12.40 -21.29 5.83
C PRO A 479 -13.13 -22.24 6.80
N LEU A 480 -14.32 -22.68 6.43
CA LEU A 480 -15.12 -23.66 7.19
C LEU A 480 -14.24 -24.85 7.58
N SER A 481 -14.31 -25.27 8.85
CA SER A 481 -13.60 -26.45 9.35
C SER A 481 -14.08 -27.71 8.62
N VAL A 482 -13.33 -28.82 8.72
CA VAL A 482 -13.76 -30.10 8.13
C VAL A 482 -15.08 -30.54 8.76
N GLU A 483 -15.23 -30.36 10.08
CA GLU A 483 -16.45 -30.65 10.83
C GLU A 483 -17.64 -29.80 10.36
N ASP A 484 -17.43 -28.52 10.06
CA ASP A 484 -18.50 -27.64 9.56
C ASP A 484 -18.93 -28.03 8.13
N ARG A 485 -17.99 -28.45 7.28
CA ARG A 485 -18.30 -28.95 5.92
C ARG A 485 -19.12 -30.23 5.97
N ASP A 486 -18.75 -31.16 6.86
CA ASP A 486 -19.49 -32.41 7.05
C ASP A 486 -20.89 -32.16 7.61
N ALA A 487 -21.03 -31.19 8.51
CA ALA A 487 -22.32 -30.76 9.05
C ALA A 487 -23.22 -30.11 7.99
N LEU A 488 -22.66 -29.27 7.11
CA LEU A 488 -23.38 -28.67 5.98
C LEU A 488 -23.84 -29.72 4.98
N ALA A 489 -22.97 -30.67 4.61
CA ALA A 489 -23.30 -31.77 3.72
C ALA A 489 -24.42 -32.66 4.31
N SER A 490 -24.32 -33.00 5.60
CA SER A 490 -25.32 -33.78 6.31
C SER A 490 -26.68 -33.07 6.37
N ALA A 491 -26.69 -31.76 6.61
CA ALA A 491 -27.88 -30.93 6.62
C ALA A 491 -28.54 -30.87 5.23
N GLN A 492 -27.74 -30.70 4.17
CA GLN A 492 -28.23 -30.67 2.80
C GLN A 492 -28.88 -32.00 2.41
N MET A 493 -28.21 -33.13 2.67
CA MET A 493 -28.75 -34.47 2.39
C MET A 493 -30.08 -34.71 3.11
N ARG A 494 -30.17 -34.29 4.37
CA ARG A 494 -31.41 -34.41 5.16
C ARG A 494 -32.54 -33.60 4.55
N ALA A 495 -32.29 -32.35 4.17
CA ALA A 495 -33.27 -31.47 3.51
C ALA A 495 -33.71 -32.01 2.15
N ASP A 496 -32.76 -32.49 1.33
CA ASP A 496 -33.03 -33.07 0.02
C ASP A 496 -34.01 -34.25 0.12
N SER A 497 -33.86 -35.11 1.14
CA SER A 497 -34.74 -36.26 1.31
C SER A 497 -36.22 -35.90 1.45
N VAL A 498 -36.53 -34.74 2.03
CA VAL A 498 -37.90 -34.25 2.23
C VAL A 498 -38.34 -33.36 1.06
N MET A 499 -37.47 -32.44 0.62
CA MET A 499 -37.78 -31.52 -0.48
C MET A 499 -38.02 -32.26 -1.80
N GLN A 500 -37.32 -33.38 -2.05
CA GLN A 500 -37.55 -34.20 -3.24
C GLN A 500 -38.97 -34.78 -3.31
N MET A 501 -39.62 -35.01 -2.15
CA MET A 501 -41.01 -35.46 -2.12
C MET A 501 -41.98 -34.39 -2.66
N PHE A 502 -41.61 -33.11 -2.55
CA PHE A 502 -42.31 -31.98 -3.15
C PHE A 502 -41.78 -31.61 -4.54
N GLY A 503 -40.82 -32.37 -5.08
CA GLY A 503 -40.17 -32.10 -6.36
C GLY A 503 -39.21 -30.91 -6.35
N GLN A 504 -38.72 -30.54 -5.17
CA GLN A 504 -37.74 -29.49 -4.97
C GLN A 504 -36.40 -30.09 -4.51
N ASN A 505 -35.32 -29.31 -4.60
CA ASN A 505 -34.01 -29.68 -4.07
C ASN A 505 -33.57 -28.65 -3.03
N ALA A 506 -32.78 -29.09 -2.06
CA ALA A 506 -32.13 -28.24 -1.09
C ALA A 506 -31.14 -27.31 -1.81
N THR A 507 -31.26 -26.02 -1.54
CA THR A 507 -30.32 -25.01 -2.05
C THR A 507 -28.96 -25.18 -1.38
N ALA A 508 -27.87 -25.00 -2.13
CA ALA A 508 -26.51 -25.05 -1.59
C ALA A 508 -26.30 -24.04 -0.44
N PRO A 509 -25.34 -24.29 0.48
CA PRO A 509 -24.89 -23.32 1.47
C PRO A 509 -24.39 -22.02 0.82
N LEU A 510 -24.67 -20.89 1.44
CA LEU A 510 -24.11 -19.59 1.02
C LEU A 510 -22.67 -19.44 1.50
N HIS A 511 -21.90 -18.57 0.84
CA HIS A 511 -20.52 -18.27 1.24
C HIS A 511 -20.51 -17.67 2.67
N GLY A 512 -19.72 -18.26 3.57
CA GLY A 512 -19.65 -17.85 4.97
C GLY A 512 -20.87 -18.22 5.83
N GLU A 513 -21.82 -19.01 5.33
CA GLU A 513 -23.01 -19.44 6.10
C GLU A 513 -22.63 -20.50 7.14
N SER A 514 -22.98 -20.26 8.41
CA SER A 514 -22.74 -21.24 9.47
C SER A 514 -23.64 -22.47 9.31
N PRO A 515 -23.25 -23.67 9.83
CA PRO A 515 -24.09 -24.86 9.75
C PRO A 515 -25.47 -24.72 10.41
N ILE A 516 -25.60 -23.86 11.43
CA ILE A 516 -26.89 -23.62 12.09
C ILE A 516 -27.78 -22.70 11.27
N ASP A 517 -27.21 -21.67 10.64
CA ASP A 517 -27.97 -20.72 9.80
C ASP A 517 -28.46 -21.41 8.52
N TYR A 518 -27.62 -22.27 7.94
CA TYR A 518 -28.00 -23.10 6.80
C TYR A 518 -29.21 -24.00 7.11
N ARG A 519 -29.18 -24.68 8.27
CA ARG A 519 -30.32 -25.51 8.72
C ARG A 519 -31.58 -24.69 8.97
N LYS A 520 -31.46 -23.51 9.61
CA LYS A 520 -32.59 -22.59 9.83
C LYS A 520 -33.23 -22.15 8.51
N ARG A 521 -32.41 -21.82 7.50
CA ARG A 521 -32.88 -21.42 6.17
C ARG A 521 -33.63 -22.54 5.45
N LEU A 522 -33.13 -23.78 5.52
CA LEU A 522 -33.79 -24.95 4.95
C LEU A 522 -35.10 -25.28 5.68
N ALA A 523 -35.09 -25.27 7.02
CA ALA A 523 -36.27 -25.50 7.85
C ALA A 523 -37.35 -24.44 7.61
N SER A 524 -36.98 -23.17 7.43
CA SER A 524 -37.92 -22.07 7.12
C SER A 524 -38.71 -22.33 5.83
N LYS A 525 -38.07 -22.89 4.79
CA LYS A 525 -38.75 -23.28 3.54
C LYS A 525 -39.79 -24.38 3.78
N LEU A 526 -39.44 -25.39 4.59
CA LEU A 526 -40.32 -26.51 4.91
C LEU A 526 -41.40 -26.16 5.94
N ALA A 527 -41.22 -25.10 6.73
CA ALA A 527 -42.16 -24.68 7.77
C ALA A 527 -43.56 -24.36 7.23
N SER A 528 -43.67 -23.99 5.94
CA SER A 528 -44.95 -23.77 5.26
C SER A 528 -45.85 -25.01 5.24
N HIS A 529 -45.27 -26.21 5.38
CA HIS A 529 -45.96 -27.51 5.41
C HIS A 529 -46.32 -27.97 6.83
N SER A 530 -45.86 -27.27 7.87
CA SER A 530 -46.20 -27.56 9.27
C SER A 530 -47.37 -26.68 9.72
N PRO A 531 -48.48 -27.25 10.21
CA PRO A 531 -49.59 -26.47 10.77
C PRO A 531 -49.19 -25.65 12.01
N ASP A 532 -48.31 -26.22 12.83
CA ASP A 532 -47.93 -25.66 14.14
C ASP A 532 -46.79 -24.64 14.03
N MET A 533 -45.92 -24.78 13.02
CA MET A 533 -44.66 -24.02 12.91
C MET A 533 -44.67 -23.01 11.74
N LYS A 534 -45.79 -22.86 11.04
CA LYS A 534 -45.93 -21.87 9.95
C LYS A 534 -45.84 -20.45 10.51
N GLY A 535 -44.82 -19.72 10.10
CA GLY A 535 -44.61 -18.30 10.48
C GLY A 535 -43.82 -18.09 11.77
N VAL A 536 -43.26 -19.14 12.38
CA VAL A 536 -42.34 -19.01 13.53
C VAL A 536 -41.00 -18.46 13.07
N LYS A 537 -40.49 -17.44 13.75
CA LYS A 537 -39.14 -16.89 13.51
C LYS A 537 -38.09 -17.85 14.08
N LEU A 538 -37.39 -18.54 13.19
CA LEU A 538 -36.36 -19.53 13.55
C LEU A 538 -35.02 -18.88 13.93
N ASP A 539 -34.81 -17.61 13.58
CA ASP A 539 -33.54 -16.90 13.79
C ASP A 539 -33.17 -16.76 15.27
N ALA A 540 -34.16 -16.54 16.14
CA ALA A 540 -33.97 -16.31 17.56
C ALA A 540 -33.77 -17.59 18.41
N LEU A 541 -33.83 -18.78 17.79
CA LEU A 541 -33.68 -20.05 18.51
C LEU A 541 -32.20 -20.46 18.63
N ASP A 542 -31.80 -20.88 19.83
CA ASP A 542 -30.49 -21.50 20.07
C ASP A 542 -30.40 -22.91 19.45
N GLY A 543 -29.20 -23.47 19.37
CA GLY A 543 -28.95 -24.74 18.66
C GLY A 543 -29.68 -25.97 19.22
N ALA A 544 -29.99 -26.00 20.52
CA ALA A 544 -30.67 -27.12 21.14
C ALA A 544 -32.19 -27.01 20.97
N ALA A 545 -32.74 -25.81 21.21
CA ALA A 545 -34.16 -25.51 21.00
C ALA A 545 -34.53 -25.61 19.51
N PHE A 546 -33.65 -25.12 18.62
CA PHE A 546 -33.85 -25.19 17.18
C PHE A 546 -33.93 -26.63 16.67
N LYS A 547 -33.13 -27.56 17.20
CA LYS A 547 -33.14 -28.96 16.75
C LYS A 547 -34.51 -29.62 16.95
N VAL A 548 -35.16 -29.38 18.08
CA VAL A 548 -36.51 -29.93 18.37
C VAL A 548 -37.54 -29.37 17.38
N VAL A 549 -37.43 -28.08 17.07
CA VAL A 549 -38.28 -27.40 16.09
C VAL A 549 -38.02 -27.91 14.67
N GLU A 550 -36.75 -28.07 14.29
CA GLU A 550 -36.30 -28.63 13.01
C GLU A 550 -36.89 -30.03 12.81
N ASP A 551 -36.75 -30.92 13.79
CA ASP A 551 -37.26 -32.29 13.71
C ASP A 551 -38.79 -32.33 13.53
N LYS A 552 -39.54 -31.44 14.21
CA LYS A 552 -41.00 -31.32 14.04
C LYS A 552 -41.38 -30.80 12.66
N ILE A 553 -40.72 -29.77 12.17
CA ILE A 553 -40.97 -29.21 10.82
C ILE A 553 -40.75 -30.28 9.74
N TYR A 554 -39.66 -31.04 9.84
CA TYR A 554 -39.34 -32.09 8.88
C TYR A 554 -40.35 -33.25 8.95
N ALA A 555 -40.76 -33.67 10.16
CA ALA A 555 -41.77 -34.70 10.32
C ALA A 555 -43.13 -34.27 9.73
N ASP A 556 -43.57 -33.04 10.00
CA ASP A 556 -44.81 -32.50 9.44
C ASP A 556 -44.74 -32.37 7.92
N ALA A 557 -43.61 -31.91 7.38
CA ALA A 557 -43.38 -31.82 5.94
C ALA A 557 -43.42 -33.21 5.28
N GLN A 558 -42.84 -34.24 5.90
CA GLN A 558 -42.95 -35.61 5.40
C GLN A 558 -44.39 -36.14 5.42
N VAL A 559 -45.17 -35.82 6.45
CA VAL A 559 -46.60 -36.18 6.53
C VAL A 559 -47.40 -35.45 5.44
N ALA A 560 -47.14 -34.15 5.25
CA ALA A 560 -47.78 -33.33 4.23
C ALA A 560 -47.45 -33.83 2.80
N ALA A 561 -46.21 -34.26 2.56
CA ALA A 561 -45.79 -34.82 1.28
C ALA A 561 -46.51 -36.15 0.94
N ARG A 562 -46.93 -36.90 1.96
CA ARG A 562 -47.68 -38.16 1.79
C ARG A 562 -49.19 -37.94 1.61
N ASN A 563 -49.68 -36.71 1.79
CA ASN A 563 -51.09 -36.40 1.59
C ASN A 563 -51.40 -36.23 0.09
N PRO A 564 -52.28 -37.07 -0.50
CA PRO A 564 -52.60 -37.03 -1.93
C PRO A 564 -53.20 -35.70 -2.40
N ALA A 565 -53.84 -34.93 -1.51
CA ALA A 565 -54.51 -33.67 -1.85
C ALA A 565 -53.54 -32.50 -2.06
N SER A 566 -52.28 -32.63 -1.64
CA SER A 566 -51.24 -31.59 -1.70
C SER A 566 -50.11 -31.92 -2.69
N ALA A 567 -50.26 -32.98 -3.49
CA ALA A 567 -49.29 -33.33 -4.52
C ALA A 567 -49.28 -32.25 -5.63
N PRO A 568 -48.10 -31.80 -6.10
CA PRO A 568 -48.00 -30.83 -7.19
C PRO A 568 -48.71 -31.31 -8.47
N ALA A 569 -49.42 -30.40 -9.15
CA ALA A 569 -50.05 -30.68 -10.43
C ALA A 569 -49.04 -31.24 -11.44
N GLY A 570 -49.41 -32.27 -12.19
CA GLY A 570 -48.53 -32.91 -13.18
C GLY A 570 -47.59 -34.00 -12.66
N ARG A 571 -47.64 -34.43 -11.38
CA ARG A 571 -46.76 -35.50 -10.86
C ARG A 571 -47.50 -36.61 -10.09
N LEU A 572 -47.01 -37.84 -10.24
CA LEU A 572 -47.41 -39.01 -9.46
C LEU A 572 -46.31 -39.37 -8.45
N ILE A 573 -46.68 -39.56 -7.19
CA ILE A 573 -45.79 -39.96 -6.10
C ILE A 573 -45.97 -41.48 -5.85
N PRO A 574 -44.91 -42.29 -5.98
CA PRO A 574 -44.96 -43.72 -5.65
C PRO A 574 -44.93 -43.92 -4.13
N ILE A 575 -45.97 -44.54 -3.60
CA ILE A 575 -46.12 -45.00 -2.21
C ILE A 575 -45.92 -46.51 -2.20
N VAL A 576 -44.74 -46.94 -1.76
CA VAL A 576 -44.39 -48.36 -1.62
C VAL A 576 -44.82 -48.84 -0.23
N SER A 577 -45.65 -49.87 -0.18
CA SER A 577 -46.10 -50.56 1.04
C SER A 577 -45.85 -52.06 0.93
N ARG A 578 -45.81 -52.79 2.05
CA ARG A 578 -45.75 -54.26 2.04
C ARG A 578 -47.02 -54.82 2.67
N ASP A 579 -47.58 -55.87 2.08
CA ASP A 579 -48.73 -56.57 2.65
C ASP A 579 -48.33 -57.59 3.73
N GLU A 580 -49.31 -58.20 4.40
CA GLU A 580 -49.08 -59.23 5.43
C GLU A 580 -48.34 -60.47 4.89
N ALA A 581 -48.33 -60.68 3.58
CA ALA A 581 -47.58 -61.74 2.90
C ALA A 581 -46.17 -61.29 2.45
N GLY A 582 -45.74 -60.07 2.80
CA GLY A 582 -44.42 -59.52 2.49
C GLY A 582 -44.24 -59.02 1.04
N ARG A 583 -45.30 -59.00 0.23
CA ARG A 583 -45.24 -58.52 -1.16
C ARG A 583 -45.21 -57.01 -1.20
N GLN A 584 -44.35 -56.47 -2.07
CA GLN A 584 -44.22 -55.03 -2.27
C GLN A 584 -45.34 -54.50 -3.19
N ILE A 585 -46.18 -53.61 -2.66
CA ILE A 585 -47.27 -52.94 -3.37
C ILE A 585 -46.89 -51.46 -3.54
N THR A 586 -46.67 -51.05 -4.79
CA THR A 586 -46.48 -49.63 -5.15
C THR A 586 -47.81 -49.02 -5.57
N ARG A 587 -48.34 -48.10 -4.75
CA ARG A 587 -49.52 -47.28 -5.07
C ARG A 587 -49.04 -45.90 -5.55
N PHE A 588 -49.64 -45.33 -6.58
CA PHE A 588 -49.31 -43.98 -7.01
C PHE A 588 -50.39 -43.00 -6.53
N ALA A 589 -50.00 -41.90 -5.91
CA ALA A 589 -50.89 -40.81 -5.48
C ALA A 589 -50.43 -39.49 -6.10
N GLY A 590 -51.35 -38.67 -6.61
CA GLY A 590 -51.01 -37.40 -7.25
C GLY A 590 -52.01 -37.01 -8.33
N ASP A 591 -51.57 -36.15 -9.25
CA ASP A 591 -52.42 -35.67 -10.35
C ASP A 591 -52.72 -36.82 -11.32
N ILE A 592 -53.99 -37.24 -11.34
CA ILE A 592 -54.49 -38.29 -12.22
C ILE A 592 -54.32 -37.89 -13.70
N ALA A 593 -54.35 -36.59 -14.01
CA ALA A 593 -54.17 -36.11 -15.37
C ALA A 593 -52.79 -36.49 -15.95
N THR A 594 -51.74 -36.64 -15.12
CA THR A 594 -50.39 -36.99 -15.57
C THR A 594 -50.31 -38.27 -16.38
N TRP A 595 -51.06 -39.31 -16.01
CA TRP A 595 -51.10 -40.55 -16.78
C TRP A 595 -52.36 -40.64 -17.66
N MET A 596 -53.47 -40.04 -17.23
CA MET A 596 -54.75 -40.11 -17.94
C MET A 596 -54.78 -39.23 -19.21
N GLN A 597 -53.96 -38.17 -19.29
CA GLN A 597 -53.83 -37.32 -20.49
C GLN A 597 -53.40 -38.11 -21.72
N HIS A 598 -52.57 -39.15 -21.58
CA HIS A 598 -52.19 -40.01 -22.71
C HIS A 598 -53.33 -40.86 -23.25
N PHE A 599 -54.41 -41.03 -22.48
CA PHE A 599 -55.59 -41.83 -22.85
C PHE A 599 -56.83 -40.98 -23.12
N THR A 600 -56.74 -39.65 -23.02
CA THR A 600 -57.86 -38.73 -23.26
C THR A 600 -57.59 -37.90 -24.51
N SER A 601 -58.51 -37.94 -25.48
CA SER A 601 -58.41 -37.06 -26.65
C SER A 601 -58.80 -35.63 -26.29
N PRO A 602 -58.12 -34.59 -26.84
CA PRO A 602 -58.48 -33.21 -26.59
C PRO A 602 -59.91 -32.94 -27.08
N GLY A 603 -60.77 -32.46 -26.18
CA GLY A 603 -62.15 -32.10 -26.52
C GLY A 603 -62.17 -30.99 -27.55
N VAL A 604 -62.85 -31.21 -28.68
CA VAL A 604 -63.00 -30.21 -29.74
C VAL A 604 -64.09 -29.22 -29.34
N VAL A 605 -63.70 -27.99 -29.02
CA VAL A 605 -64.64 -26.88 -28.85
C VAL A 605 -64.92 -26.28 -30.23
N CYS A 606 -66.07 -26.62 -30.81
CA CYS A 606 -66.52 -26.02 -32.07
C CYS A 606 -67.31 -24.74 -31.79
N LYS A 607 -66.87 -23.60 -32.33
CA LYS A 607 -67.60 -22.33 -32.29
C LYS A 607 -68.33 -22.15 -33.62
N LEU A 608 -69.63 -22.38 -33.64
CA LEU A 608 -70.48 -22.17 -34.83
C LEU A 608 -70.68 -20.67 -35.08
N ASN A 609 -69.99 -20.13 -36.09
CA ASN A 609 -70.25 -18.78 -36.59
C ASN A 609 -71.53 -18.77 -37.45
N ARG A 610 -72.65 -18.31 -36.91
CA ARG A 610 -73.82 -17.94 -37.73
C ARG A 610 -73.51 -16.65 -38.50
N GLN A 611 -73.55 -16.68 -39.82
CA GLN A 611 -73.51 -15.46 -40.64
C GLN A 611 -74.75 -14.61 -40.36
N ALA A 612 -74.53 -13.35 -40.01
CA ALA A 612 -75.60 -12.36 -39.86
C ALA A 612 -76.01 -11.83 -41.24
N LYS A 613 -77.02 -12.47 -41.85
CA LYS A 613 -77.95 -12.03 -42.92
C LYS A 613 -78.61 -13.32 -43.47
N GLY A 614 -79.89 -13.63 -43.35
CA GLY A 614 -81.09 -13.00 -42.81
C GLY A 614 -82.26 -13.81 -43.41
N ALA A 615 -83.26 -14.16 -42.59
CA ALA A 615 -84.51 -14.88 -42.93
C ALA A 615 -84.40 -16.24 -43.65
#